data_AF-A0A7X4AKV0-F1
#
_entry.id   AF-A0A7X4AKV0-F1
#
_cell.length_a   1.000
_cell.length_b   1.000
_cell.length_c   1.000
_cell.angle_alpha   90.00
_cell.angle_beta   90.00
_cell.angle_gamma   90.00
#
_symmetry.space_group_name_H-M   'P 1'
#
loop_
_entity.id
_entity.type
_entity.pdbx_description
1 polymer ?
#
loop_
_entity_poly.entity_id
_entity_poly.type
_entity_poly.pdbx_seq_one_letter_code
_entity_poly.pdbx_strand_id
1 'polypeptide(L)'
;MKGLIFRIIVAWPQIVRRTLANWQLMSTVVVGVLLASSIMAGTIIYFDALRELALNNSLAQLSVNDTNILIKSDRGPTTYAEREKVVRETEREIQNRVSWMLRDGTTGVKSATFFLTVVGREARAGTDSPRTFFGNLPRLLDHAT
;
A
#
# COMPACT_ATOMS: atom_id res chain seq x y z
N MET A 1 -31.14 -15.66 31.97
CA MET A 1 -29.67 -15.54 32.07
C MET A 1 -29.12 -15.75 33.49
N LYS A 2 -29.63 -15.05 34.53
CA LYS A 2 -29.09 -15.15 35.91
C LYS A 2 -29.05 -16.59 36.49
N GLY A 3 -30.05 -17.43 36.22
CA GLY A 3 -30.08 -18.82 36.68
C GLY A 3 -29.09 -19.76 36.00
N LEU A 4 -28.67 -19.46 34.75
CA LEU A 4 -27.66 -20.26 34.04
C LEU A 4 -26.26 -20.01 34.61
N ILE A 5 -25.94 -18.73 34.86
CA ILE A 5 -24.68 -18.31 35.47
C ILE A 5 -24.53 -18.92 36.87
N PHE A 6 -25.60 -18.91 37.67
CA PHE A 6 -25.60 -19.52 39.01
C PHE A 6 -25.38 -21.03 38.95
N ARG A 7 -25.98 -21.73 37.98
CA ARG A 7 -25.76 -23.18 37.77
C ARG A 7 -24.33 -23.50 37.36
N ILE A 8 -23.71 -22.69 36.50
CA ILE A 8 -22.31 -22.87 36.09
C ILE A 8 -21.38 -22.68 37.28
N ILE A 9 -21.61 -21.66 38.11
CA ILE A 9 -20.81 -21.39 39.31
C ILE A 9 -20.89 -22.55 40.32
N VAL A 10 -22.08 -23.12 40.53
CA VAL A 10 -22.27 -24.25 41.44
C VAL A 10 -21.67 -25.56 40.89
N ALA A 11 -21.70 -25.76 39.57
CA ALA A 11 -21.12 -26.95 38.92
C ALA A 11 -19.58 -26.90 38.79
N TRP A 12 -18.99 -25.70 38.79
CA TRP A 12 -17.55 -25.48 38.65
C TRP A 12 -16.66 -26.29 39.62
N PRO A 13 -16.89 -26.26 40.95
CA PRO A 13 -16.07 -27.02 41.89
C PRO A 13 -16.18 -28.54 41.68
N GLN A 14 -17.30 -29.03 41.17
CA GLN A 14 -17.50 -30.45 40.88
C GLN A 14 -16.69 -30.91 39.65
N ILE A 15 -16.60 -30.05 38.62
CA ILE A 15 -15.76 -30.28 37.44
C ILE A 15 -14.28 -30.30 37.84
N VAL A 16 -13.83 -29.30 38.60
CA VAL A 16 -12.44 -29.18 39.05
C VAL A 16 -12.02 -30.40 39.89
N ARG A 17 -12.86 -30.83 40.84
CA ARG A 17 -12.61 -32.05 41.64
C ARG A 17 -12.47 -33.30 40.75
N ARG A 18 -13.30 -33.43 39.72
CA ARG A 18 -13.27 -34.57 38.79
C ARG A 18 -12.04 -34.55 37.89
N THR A 19 -11.60 -33.37 37.46
CA THR A 19 -10.37 -33.20 36.68
C THR A 19 -9.13 -33.51 37.51
N LEU A 20 -9.10 -33.10 38.79
CA LEU A 20 -8.02 -33.44 39.73
C LEU A 20 -7.97 -34.95 40.05
N ALA A 21 -9.13 -35.61 40.19
CA ALA A 21 -9.19 -37.04 40.47
C ALA A 21 -8.65 -37.91 39.32
N ASN A 22 -8.83 -37.48 38.06
CA ASN A 22 -8.35 -38.18 36.87
C ASN A 22 -7.26 -37.39 36.12
N TRP A 23 -6.35 -36.75 36.87
CA TRP A 23 -5.40 -35.79 36.31
C TRP A 23 -4.42 -36.38 35.28
N GLN A 24 -4.07 -37.67 35.42
CA GLN A 24 -3.05 -38.31 34.56
C GLN A 24 -3.52 -38.45 33.10
N LEU A 25 -4.78 -38.81 32.87
CA LEU A 25 -5.36 -38.90 31.53
C LEU A 25 -5.56 -37.51 30.91
N MET A 26 -6.00 -36.54 31.72
CA MET A 26 -6.24 -35.16 31.27
C MET A 26 -4.94 -34.41 30.97
N SER A 27 -3.86 -34.69 31.70
CA SER A 27 -2.54 -34.09 31.48
C SER A 27 -2.02 -34.36 30.07
N THR A 28 -2.10 -35.60 29.60
CA THR A 28 -1.66 -35.98 28.24
C THR A 28 -2.42 -35.20 27.16
N VAL A 29 -3.74 -35.04 27.32
CA VAL A 29 -4.57 -34.29 26.36
C VAL A 29 -4.21 -32.81 26.39
N VAL A 30 -4.06 -32.22 27.59
CA VAL A 30 -3.68 -30.81 27.75
C VAL A 30 -2.32 -30.54 27.13
N VAL A 31 -1.33 -31.41 27.35
CA VAL A 31 0.00 -31.29 26.73
C VAL A 31 -0.11 -31.35 25.21
N GLY A 32 -0.87 -32.28 24.65
CA GLY A 32 -1.07 -32.38 23.20
C GLY A 32 -1.70 -31.13 22.59
N VAL A 33 -2.73 -30.58 23.24
CA VAL A 33 -3.40 -29.34 22.80
C VAL A 33 -2.45 -28.14 22.90
N LEU A 34 -1.69 -28.02 23.99
CA LEU A 34 -0.71 -26.95 24.16
C LEU A 34 0.39 -27.01 23.10
N LEU A 35 0.90 -28.21 22.81
CA LEU A 35 1.96 -28.42 21.83
C LEU A 35 1.44 -28.09 20.42
N ALA A 36 0.25 -28.57 20.05
CA ALA A 36 -0.38 -28.23 18.78
C ALA A 36 -0.66 -26.73 18.63
N SER A 37 -1.21 -26.10 19.68
CA SER A 37 -1.49 -24.66 19.70
C SER A 37 -0.23 -23.82 19.60
N SER A 38 0.84 -24.20 20.33
CA SER A 38 2.13 -23.51 20.29
C SER A 38 2.80 -23.63 18.93
N ILE A 39 2.75 -24.80 18.28
CA ILE A 39 3.32 -24.97 16.94
C ILE A 39 2.54 -24.13 15.92
N MET A 40 1.21 -24.18 15.96
CA MET A 40 0.36 -23.45 15.02
C MET A 40 0.53 -21.93 15.16
N ALA A 41 0.52 -21.42 16.39
CA ALA A 41 0.72 -20.00 16.65
C ALA A 41 2.17 -19.57 16.34
N GLY A 42 3.15 -20.35 16.80
CA GLY A 42 4.57 -20.03 16.62
C GLY A 42 4.98 -19.98 15.15
N THR A 43 4.46 -20.89 14.32
CA THR A 43 4.76 -20.93 12.89
C THR A 43 4.26 -19.68 12.18
N ILE A 44 3.02 -19.26 12.43
CA ILE A 44 2.45 -18.06 11.80
C ILE A 44 3.24 -16.81 12.21
N ILE A 45 3.51 -16.64 13.51
CA ILE A 45 4.26 -15.50 14.04
C ILE A 45 5.68 -15.44 13.45
N TYR A 46 6.37 -16.58 13.39
CA TYR A 46 7.72 -16.67 12.84
C TYR A 46 7.76 -16.28 11.36
N PHE A 47 6.82 -16.77 10.55
CA PHE A 47 6.76 -16.43 9.13
C PHE A 47 6.39 -14.97 8.88
N ASP A 48 5.46 -14.42 9.65
CA ASP A 48 5.12 -12.99 9.55
C ASP A 48 6.33 -12.11 9.88
N ALA A 49 7.09 -12.45 10.93
CA ALA A 49 8.30 -11.72 11.30
C ALA A 49 9.39 -11.82 10.21
N LEU A 50 9.61 -12.99 9.62
CA LEU A 50 10.54 -13.14 8.49
C LEU A 50 10.10 -12.34 7.28
N ARG A 51 8.80 -12.34 6.95
CA ARG A 51 8.26 -11.59 5.82
C ARG A 51 8.46 -10.10 6.01
N GLU A 52 8.18 -9.59 7.20
CA GLU A 52 8.37 -8.18 7.53
C GLU A 52 9.85 -7.78 7.47
N LEU A 53 10.74 -8.61 8.01
CA LEU A 53 12.17 -8.37 7.93
C LEU A 53 12.68 -8.36 6.49
N ALA A 54 12.23 -9.31 5.66
CA ALA A 54 12.58 -9.37 4.25
C ALA A 54 12.04 -8.17 3.47
N LEU A 55 10.81 -7.73 3.76
CA LEU A 55 10.22 -6.55 3.15
C LEU A 55 11.01 -5.30 3.51
N ASN A 56 11.33 -5.09 4.79
CA ASN A 56 12.12 -3.96 5.24
C ASN A 56 13.51 -3.95 4.61
N ASN A 57 14.15 -5.13 4.50
CA ASN A 57 15.45 -5.24 3.84
C ASN A 57 15.36 -4.93 2.34
N SER A 58 14.33 -5.43 1.66
CA SER A 58 14.10 -5.19 0.23
C SER A 58 13.86 -3.70 -0.02
N LEU A 59 12.96 -3.07 0.75
CA LEU A 59 12.66 -1.64 0.65
C LEU A 59 13.88 -0.76 0.95
N ALA A 60 14.74 -1.16 1.89
CA ALA A 60 15.96 -0.40 2.21
C ALA A 60 17.02 -0.44 1.09
N GLN A 61 16.97 -1.42 0.20
CA GLN A 61 17.89 -1.54 -0.94
C GLN A 61 17.42 -0.75 -2.17
N LEU A 62 16.14 -0.38 -2.26
CA LEU A 62 15.62 0.38 -3.40
C LEU A 62 16.13 1.83 -3.37
N SER A 63 16.53 2.32 -4.53
CA SER A 63 16.82 3.75 -4.71
C SER A 63 15.51 4.56 -4.71
N VAL A 64 15.62 5.87 -4.46
CA VAL A 64 14.48 6.82 -4.52
C VAL A 64 13.76 6.71 -5.87
N ASN A 65 14.50 6.52 -6.97
CA ASN A 65 13.92 6.38 -8.30
C ASN A 65 13.13 5.08 -8.49
N ASP A 66 13.51 4.00 -7.82
CA ASP A 66 12.85 2.69 -7.95
C ASP A 66 11.55 2.62 -7.13
N THR A 67 11.41 3.49 -6.13
CA THR A 67 10.21 3.59 -5.29
C THR A 67 9.18 4.58 -5.85
N ASN A 68 9.51 5.32 -6.91
CA ASN A 68 8.63 6.34 -7.47
C ASN A 68 7.38 5.73 -8.14
N ILE A 69 6.21 6.21 -7.72
CA ILE A 69 4.92 5.80 -8.29
C ILE A 69 4.56 6.75 -9.42
N LEU A 70 4.43 6.23 -10.64
CA LEU A 70 4.07 7.01 -11.82
C LEU A 70 2.59 6.82 -12.17
N ILE A 71 1.80 7.87 -11.96
CA ILE A 71 0.39 7.90 -12.35
C ILE A 71 0.27 8.70 -13.65
N LYS A 72 -0.31 8.08 -14.68
CA LYS A 72 -0.58 8.70 -15.98
C LYS A 72 -2.05 8.54 -16.32
N SER A 73 -2.66 9.60 -16.83
CA SER A 73 -4.00 9.53 -17.43
C SER A 73 -3.89 8.99 -18.86
N ASP A 74 -4.74 8.03 -19.22
CA ASP A 74 -4.84 7.51 -20.59
C ASP A 74 -5.29 8.57 -21.59
N ARG A 75 -6.07 9.55 -21.13
CA ARG A 75 -6.54 10.66 -21.96
C ARG A 75 -6.07 11.99 -21.38
N GLY A 76 -5.35 12.75 -22.20
CA GLY A 76 -4.97 14.12 -21.86
C GLY A 76 -6.19 15.05 -21.91
N PRO A 77 -6.28 16.04 -21.01
CA PRO A 77 -7.33 17.04 -21.07
C PRO A 77 -7.20 17.88 -22.34
N THR A 78 -8.34 18.18 -22.97
CA THR A 78 -8.42 18.95 -24.21
C THR A 78 -8.57 20.46 -23.97
N THR A 79 -8.98 20.85 -22.77
CA THR A 79 -9.13 22.25 -22.34
C THR A 79 -8.48 22.50 -20.99
N TYR A 80 -8.17 23.76 -20.69
CA TYR A 80 -7.64 24.16 -19.38
C TYR A 80 -8.60 23.81 -18.22
N ALA A 81 -9.91 24.01 -18.40
CA ALA A 81 -10.91 23.68 -17.39
C ALA A 81 -10.99 22.17 -17.13
N GLU A 82 -10.90 21.36 -18.18
CA GLU A 82 -10.85 19.91 -18.07
C GLU A 82 -9.57 19.43 -17.38
N ARG A 83 -8.42 20.06 -17.69
CA ARG A 83 -7.14 19.78 -17.02
C ARG A 83 -7.26 19.97 -15.52
N GLU A 84 -7.78 21.12 -15.09
CA GLU A 84 -7.90 21.42 -13.67
C GLU A 84 -8.82 20.42 -12.97
N LYS A 85 -9.92 20.01 -13.63
CA LYS A 85 -10.81 18.98 -13.11
C LYS A 85 -10.11 17.63 -12.96
N VAL A 86 -9.38 17.17 -13.99
CA VAL A 86 -8.66 15.89 -13.95
C VAL A 86 -7.57 15.91 -12.88
N VAL A 87 -6.79 16.99 -12.79
CA VAL A 87 -5.74 17.12 -11.76
C VAL A 87 -6.35 17.10 -10.37
N ARG A 88 -7.41 17.87 -10.11
CA ARG A 88 -8.07 17.89 -8.80
C ARG A 88 -8.63 16.53 -8.40
N GLU A 89 -9.32 15.84 -9.31
CA GLU A 89 -9.86 14.51 -8.99
C GLU A 89 -8.75 13.48 -8.76
N THR A 90 -7.69 13.52 -9.57
CA THR A 90 -6.52 12.64 -9.41
C THR A 90 -5.84 12.89 -8.06
N GLU A 91 -5.59 14.17 -7.74
CA GLU A 91 -4.99 14.58 -6.48
C GLU A 91 -5.87 14.18 -5.28
N ARG A 92 -7.19 14.32 -5.38
CA ARG A 92 -8.14 13.89 -4.36
C ARG A 92 -8.06 12.38 -4.09
N GLU A 93 -8.01 11.56 -5.14
CA GLU A 93 -7.89 10.11 -4.99
C GLU A 93 -6.52 9.70 -4.43
N ILE A 94 -5.44 10.37 -4.84
CA ILE A 94 -4.09 10.18 -4.28
C ILE A 94 -4.10 10.52 -2.78
N GLN A 95 -4.64 11.68 -2.42
CA GLN A 95 -4.70 12.14 -1.05
C GLN A 95 -5.51 11.19 -0.14
N ASN A 96 -6.62 10.66 -0.65
CA ASN A 96 -7.48 9.78 0.13
C ASN A 96 -6.89 8.38 0.33
N ARG A 97 -6.08 7.86 -0.62
CA ARG A 97 -5.67 6.45 -0.64
C ARG A 97 -4.23 6.23 -0.22
N VAL A 98 -3.32 7.11 -0.64
CA VAL A 98 -1.87 6.88 -0.54
C VAL A 98 -1.11 8.04 0.07
N SER A 99 -1.77 9.14 0.45
CA SER A 99 -1.11 10.30 1.09
C SER A 99 -0.21 9.90 2.27
N TRP A 100 -0.67 8.96 3.09
CA TRP A 100 0.04 8.54 4.30
C TRP A 100 1.41 7.88 4.03
N MET A 101 1.67 7.40 2.82
CA MET A 101 2.95 6.78 2.42
C MET A 101 3.78 7.66 1.48
N LEU A 102 3.22 8.76 0.96
CA LEU A 102 3.91 9.65 0.03
C LEU A 102 4.73 10.70 0.79
N ARG A 103 5.98 10.91 0.37
CA ARG A 103 6.84 11.98 0.91
C ARG A 103 6.66 13.29 0.17
N ASP A 104 6.54 13.22 -1.16
CA ASP A 104 6.36 14.36 -2.03
C ASP A 104 5.58 13.92 -3.28
N GLY A 105 4.98 14.88 -3.96
CA GLY A 105 4.19 14.68 -5.16
C GLY A 105 4.50 15.75 -6.19
N THR A 106 4.94 15.34 -7.38
CA THR A 106 5.15 16.27 -8.49
C THR A 106 4.16 15.96 -9.61
N THR A 107 3.36 16.96 -9.99
CA THR A 107 2.45 16.85 -11.13
C THR A 107 3.12 17.35 -12.39
N GLY A 108 3.39 16.43 -13.33
CA GLY A 108 3.88 16.76 -14.66
C GLY A 108 2.77 16.75 -15.70
N VAL A 109 2.84 17.62 -16.72
CA VAL A 109 2.02 17.45 -17.94
C VAL A 109 2.93 17.23 -19.13
N LYS A 110 2.67 16.13 -19.85
CA LYS A 110 3.30 15.79 -21.12
C LYS A 110 2.26 15.91 -22.23
N SER A 111 2.54 16.74 -23.24
CA SER A 111 1.73 16.81 -24.47
C SER A 111 2.34 15.95 -25.58
N ALA A 112 1.49 15.29 -26.37
CA ALA A 112 1.92 14.26 -27.31
C ALA A 112 2.62 14.79 -28.57
N THR A 113 2.49 16.06 -28.94
CA THR A 113 3.18 16.60 -30.13
C THR A 113 3.29 18.12 -30.06
N PHE A 114 4.51 18.66 -30.09
CA PHE A 114 4.76 20.06 -30.42
C PHE A 114 5.80 20.13 -31.52
N PHE A 115 5.56 20.95 -32.55
CA PHE A 115 6.52 21.20 -33.61
C PHE A 115 7.13 22.58 -33.37
N LEU A 116 8.42 22.60 -33.02
CA LEU A 116 9.16 23.85 -32.93
C LEU A 116 9.44 24.36 -34.35
N THR A 117 9.18 25.63 -34.61
CA THR A 117 9.51 26.28 -35.87
C THR A 117 9.88 27.73 -35.61
N VAL A 118 10.60 28.34 -36.55
CA VAL A 118 10.94 29.76 -36.51
C VAL A 118 9.73 30.61 -36.89
N VAL A 119 9.62 31.80 -36.29
CA VAL A 119 8.53 32.77 -36.56
C VAL A 119 8.46 33.07 -38.06
N GLY A 120 7.27 32.95 -38.66
CA GLY A 120 7.02 33.10 -40.10
C GLY A 120 7.08 31.79 -40.92
N ARG A 121 7.33 30.64 -40.30
CA ARG A 121 7.29 29.30 -40.94
C ARG A 121 6.31 28.34 -40.24
N GLU A 122 5.27 28.87 -39.61
CA GLU A 122 4.25 28.11 -38.88
C GLU A 122 3.52 27.11 -39.78
N ALA A 123 3.24 27.50 -41.03
CA ALA A 123 2.59 26.63 -42.02
C ALA A 123 3.42 25.40 -42.42
N ARG A 124 4.72 25.38 -42.12
CA ARG A 124 5.64 24.26 -42.36
C ARG A 124 6.07 23.57 -41.05
N ALA A 125 5.44 23.90 -39.93
CA ALA A 125 5.72 23.22 -38.66
C ALA A 125 5.32 21.74 -38.77
N GLY A 126 6.30 20.84 -38.60
CA GLY A 126 6.09 19.39 -38.60
C GLY A 126 6.33 18.65 -39.91
N THR A 127 6.71 19.33 -40.99
CA THR A 127 7.18 18.68 -42.22
C THR A 127 8.68 18.36 -42.19
N ASP A 128 9.49 19.15 -41.48
CA ASP A 128 10.96 19.01 -41.43
C ASP A 128 11.55 19.20 -40.01
N SER A 129 10.69 19.18 -38.97
CA SER A 129 11.12 19.39 -37.59
C SER A 129 10.86 18.15 -36.73
N PRO A 130 11.84 17.70 -35.91
CA PRO A 130 11.65 16.57 -35.03
C PRO A 130 10.51 16.86 -34.04
N ARG A 131 9.68 15.85 -33.79
CA ARG A 131 8.60 15.94 -32.80
C ARG A 131 9.21 16.21 -31.43
N THR A 132 8.83 17.32 -30.81
CA THR A 132 9.23 17.65 -29.45
C THR A 132 8.08 17.35 -28.49
N PHE A 133 8.43 16.88 -27.31
CA PHE A 133 7.50 16.76 -26.19
C PHE A 133 7.74 17.95 -25.26
N PHE A 134 6.67 18.68 -24.94
CA PHE A 134 6.73 19.67 -23.86
C PHE A 134 6.28 19.02 -22.56
N GLY A 135 7.16 19.09 -21.56
CA GLY A 135 6.89 18.72 -20.19
C GLY A 135 6.83 19.98 -19.32
N ASN A 136 5.73 20.18 -18.60
CA ASN A 136 5.73 21.14 -17.49
C ASN A 136 5.83 20.35 -16.19
N LEU A 137 6.92 20.54 -15.44
CA LEU A 137 7.08 20.08 -14.06
C LEU A 137 7.28 21.32 -13.18
N PRO A 138 6.39 21.57 -12.19
CA PRO A 138 6.70 22.48 -11.10
C PRO A 138 8.00 22.04 -10.43
N ARG A 139 8.87 22.98 -10.06
CA ARG A 139 10.14 22.71 -9.35
C ARG A 139 11.12 21.81 -10.11
N LEU A 140 11.07 21.80 -11.45
CA LEU A 140 12.00 21.02 -12.28
C LEU A 140 13.48 21.25 -11.92
N LEU A 141 13.86 22.47 -11.56
CA LEU A 141 15.22 22.83 -11.14
C LEU A 141 15.63 22.21 -9.81
N ASP A 142 14.67 21.89 -8.92
CA ASP A 142 14.95 21.25 -7.63
C ASP A 142 15.27 19.74 -7.79
N HIS A 143 15.00 19.17 -8.97
CA HIS A 143 15.10 17.74 -9.26
C HIS A 143 15.96 17.38 -10.48
N ALA A 144 16.47 18.38 -11.22
CA ALA A 144 17.38 18.16 -12.35
C ALA A 144 18.83 18.25 -11.85
N THR A 145 19.39 17.12 -11.41
CA THR A 145 20.82 16.96 -11.12
C THR A 145 21.40 15.83 -11.95
#